data_AF-A0A382N062-F1
#
_entry.id   AF-A0A382N062-F1
#
_cell.length_a   1.000
_cell.length_b   1.000
_cell.length_c   1.000
_cell.angle_alpha   90.00
_cell.angle_beta   90.00
_cell.angle_gamma   90.00
#
_symmetry.space_group_name_H-M   'P 1'
#
loop_
_entity.id
_entity.type
_entity.pdbx_description
1 polymer ?
#
loop_
_entity_poly.entity_id
_entity_poly.type
_entity_poly.pdbx_seq_one_letter_code
_entity_poly.pdbx_strand_id
1 'polypeptide(L)'
;ADITAIDNLILGGFERFAVVYHLLSHETAERVTVKAYVPEDNPELPSVDSLWKTANWQEREIYDLFGISFTGHPNLIRIMNPDTYQGHPLRKDYPRLGRKERDAFPVVKRGINKESSQKW
;
A
#
# COMPACT_ATOMS: atom_id res chain seq x y z
N ALA A 1 -12.48 -0.17 -12.30
CA ALA A 1 -12.17 -1.47 -11.66
C ALA A 1 -10.90 -1.28 -10.85
N ASP A 2 -10.79 -1.88 -9.67
CA ASP A 2 -9.70 -1.60 -8.72
C ASP A 2 -9.24 -2.86 -7.98
N ILE A 3 -8.00 -2.88 -7.49
CA ILE A 3 -7.46 -3.98 -6.67
C ILE A 3 -6.90 -3.37 -5.39
N THR A 4 -7.41 -3.79 -4.25
CA THR A 4 -7.02 -3.28 -2.94
C THR A 4 -6.70 -4.42 -1.98
N ALA A 5 -6.02 -4.11 -0.88
CA ALA A 5 -5.79 -5.06 0.20
C ALA A 5 -6.38 -4.56 1.52
N ILE A 6 -6.78 -5.50 2.36
CA ILE A 6 -7.36 -5.28 3.68
C ILE A 6 -6.54 -6.08 4.69
N ASP A 7 -6.22 -5.45 5.82
CA ASP A 7 -5.65 -6.10 6.99
C ASP A 7 -6.73 -6.21 8.09
N ASN A 8 -7.15 -7.44 8.37
CA ASN A 8 -8.22 -7.83 9.28
C ASN A 8 -7.73 -8.14 10.71
N LEU A 9 -6.52 -7.73 11.09
CA LEU A 9 -5.88 -8.04 12.38
C LEU A 9 -6.81 -7.92 13.61
N ILE A 10 -7.69 -6.92 13.65
CA ILE A 10 -8.57 -6.62 14.80
C ILE A 10 -9.97 -7.24 14.64
N LEU A 11 -10.39 -7.52 13.41
CA LEU A 11 -11.78 -7.89 13.12
C LEU A 11 -12.10 -9.36 13.47
N GLY A 12 -11.07 -10.23 13.49
CA GLY A 12 -11.23 -11.67 13.65
C GLY A 12 -11.93 -12.31 12.44
N GLY A 13 -11.21 -13.12 11.67
CA GLY A 13 -11.72 -13.71 10.43
C GLY A 13 -10.89 -14.90 9.96
N PHE A 14 -11.11 -15.34 8.71
CA PHE A 14 -10.41 -16.48 8.11
C PHE A 14 -8.90 -16.27 8.03
N GLU A 15 -8.48 -15.14 7.49
CA GLU A 15 -7.07 -14.79 7.34
C GLU A 15 -6.84 -13.30 7.61
N ARG A 16 -5.59 -12.97 7.98
CA ARG A 16 -5.18 -11.60 8.28
C ARG A 16 -5.32 -10.70 7.05
N PHE A 17 -4.81 -11.12 5.90
CA PHE A 17 -4.84 -10.31 4.69
C PHE A 17 -5.96 -10.77 3.75
N ALA A 18 -6.59 -9.80 3.09
CA ALA A 18 -7.52 -10.08 2.00
C ALA A 18 -7.27 -9.12 0.85
N VAL A 19 -7.06 -9.65 -0.35
CA VAL A 19 -6.97 -8.88 -1.60
C VAL A 19 -8.35 -8.84 -2.23
N VAL A 20 -8.84 -7.63 -2.51
CA VAL A 20 -10.18 -7.36 -3.02
C VAL A 20 -10.08 -6.84 -4.45
N TYR A 21 -10.69 -7.57 -5.38
CA TYR A 21 -10.77 -7.23 -6.78
C TYR A 21 -12.16 -6.68 -7.09
N HIS A 22 -12.22 -5.43 -7.55
CA HIS A 22 -13.43 -4.78 -8.01
C HIS A 22 -13.50 -4.82 -9.54
N LEU A 23 -14.32 -5.75 -10.06
CA LEU A 23 -14.51 -5.94 -11.49
C LEU A 23 -15.78 -5.24 -11.96
N LEU A 24 -15.75 -4.72 -13.19
CA LEU A 24 -16.87 -4.06 -13.84
C LEU A 24 -17.07 -4.71 -15.22
N SER A 25 -18.28 -5.19 -15.49
CA SER A 25 -18.70 -5.56 -16.84
C SER A 25 -19.08 -4.30 -17.60
N HIS A 26 -18.42 -4.05 -18.74
CA HIS A 26 -18.72 -2.87 -19.57
C HIS A 26 -20.02 -3.03 -20.37
N GLU A 27 -20.44 -4.26 -20.66
CA GLU A 27 -21.65 -4.54 -21.44
C GLU A 27 -22.92 -4.42 -20.59
N THR A 28 -22.90 -4.98 -19.37
CA THR A 28 -24.07 -5.02 -18.47
C THR A 28 -24.04 -3.95 -17.38
N ALA A 29 -22.92 -3.22 -17.24
CA ALA A 29 -22.65 -2.27 -16.15
C ALA A 29 -22.69 -2.87 -14.73
N GLU A 30 -22.68 -4.20 -14.64
CA GLU A 30 -22.68 -4.94 -13.38
C GLU A 30 -21.29 -4.92 -12.73
N ARG A 31 -21.27 -4.87 -11.39
CA ARG A 31 -20.05 -4.88 -10.59
C ARG A 31 -19.97 -6.14 -9.77
N VAL A 32 -18.82 -6.80 -9.82
CA VAL A 32 -18.52 -8.00 -9.04
C VAL A 32 -17.31 -7.70 -8.16
N THR A 33 -17.38 -8.09 -6.89
CA THR A 33 -16.26 -7.98 -5.97
C THR A 33 -15.80 -9.37 -5.56
N VAL A 34 -14.54 -9.68 -5.86
CA VAL A 34 -13.91 -10.96 -5.47
C VAL A 34 -12.96 -10.68 -4.32
N LYS A 35 -13.05 -11.46 -3.25
CA LYS A 35 -12.14 -11.37 -2.09
C LYS A 35 -11.31 -12.64 -2.02
N ALA A 36 -10.00 -12.50 -2.17
CA ALA A 36 -9.04 -13.57 -1.98
C ALA A 36 -8.37 -13.41 -0.62
N TYR A 37 -8.49 -14.43 0.23
CA TYR A 37 -7.88 -14.44 1.57
C TYR A 37 -6.45 -14.98 1.47
N VAL A 38 -5.52 -14.33 2.16
CA VAL A 38 -4.09 -14.60 2.10
C VAL A 38 -3.52 -14.78 3.51
N PRO A 39 -2.80 -15.87 3.79
CA PRO A 39 -2.27 -16.15 5.12
C PRO A 39 -1.13 -15.20 5.50
N GLU A 40 -0.91 -15.04 6.81
CA GLU A 40 0.12 -14.15 7.34
C GLU A 40 1.55 -14.71 7.20
N ASP A 41 1.72 -16.04 7.35
CA ASP A 41 3.04 -16.68 7.39
C ASP A 41 3.81 -16.54 6.06
N ASN A 42 3.09 -16.62 4.94
CA ASN A 42 3.64 -16.39 3.59
C ASN A 42 2.60 -15.67 2.73
N PRO A 43 2.54 -14.33 2.79
CA PRO A 43 1.51 -13.57 2.11
C PRO A 43 1.83 -13.45 0.62
N GLU A 44 1.41 -14.46 -0.14
CA GLU A 44 1.73 -14.62 -1.55
C GLU A 44 0.47 -14.93 -2.37
N LEU A 45 0.36 -14.37 -3.57
CA LEU A 45 -0.81 -14.55 -4.45
C LEU A 45 -0.38 -14.49 -5.94
N PRO A 46 -1.00 -15.23 -6.88
CA PRO A 46 -0.67 -15.11 -8.31
C PRO A 46 -1.04 -13.76 -8.91
N SER A 47 -0.10 -13.16 -9.65
CA SER A 47 -0.32 -11.92 -10.38
C SER A 47 -1.40 -12.08 -11.45
N VAL A 48 -2.26 -11.08 -11.58
CA VAL A 48 -3.28 -10.95 -12.63
C VAL A 48 -2.86 -9.97 -13.73
N ASP A 49 -1.61 -9.50 -13.74
CA ASP A 49 -1.05 -8.64 -14.81
C ASP A 49 -1.18 -9.25 -16.22
N SER A 50 -1.17 -10.58 -16.31
CA SER A 50 -1.37 -11.31 -17.56
C SER A 50 -2.79 -11.12 -18.14
N LEU A 51 -3.79 -10.96 -17.27
CA LEU A 51 -5.19 -10.74 -17.64
C LEU A 51 -5.49 -9.24 -17.81
N TRP A 52 -5.10 -8.42 -16.83
CA TRP A 52 -5.34 -6.98 -16.81
C TRP A 52 -4.04 -6.22 -16.59
N LYS A 53 -3.55 -5.55 -17.63
CA LYS A 53 -2.31 -4.76 -17.56
C LYS A 53 -2.35 -3.59 -16.58
N THR A 54 -3.55 -3.14 -16.20
CA THR A 54 -3.72 -2.12 -15.15
C THR A 54 -3.35 -2.65 -13.76
N ALA A 55 -3.42 -3.96 -13.54
CA ALA A 55 -3.10 -4.59 -12.26
C ALA A 55 -1.64 -4.43 -11.86
N ASN A 56 -0.74 -4.19 -12.82
CA ASN A 56 0.69 -3.99 -12.56
C ASN A 56 0.97 -2.97 -11.44
N TRP A 57 0.31 -1.81 -11.53
CA TRP A 57 0.51 -0.72 -10.57
C TRP A 57 -0.14 -1.03 -9.22
N GLN A 58 -1.31 -1.66 -9.25
CA GLN A 58 -2.10 -1.97 -8.05
C GLN A 58 -1.46 -3.09 -7.23
N GLU A 59 -0.91 -4.11 -7.89
CA GLU A 59 -0.15 -5.18 -7.24
C GLU A 59 1.13 -4.64 -6.59
N ARG A 60 1.82 -3.70 -7.25
CA ARG A 60 2.99 -3.01 -6.67
C ARG A 60 2.63 -2.15 -5.47
N GLU A 61 1.49 -1.45 -5.52
CA GLU A 61 0.98 -0.67 -4.39
C GLU A 61 0.69 -1.59 -3.18
N ILE A 62 0.00 -2.70 -3.41
CA ILE A 62 -0.31 -3.69 -2.36
C ILE A 62 0.98 -4.28 -1.78
N TYR A 63 1.95 -4.61 -2.63
CA TYR A 63 3.25 -5.10 -2.19
C TYR A 63 3.97 -4.08 -1.29
N ASP A 64 3.99 -2.80 -1.67
CA ASP A 64 4.70 -1.79 -0.89
C ASP A 64 3.98 -1.44 0.42
N LEU A 65 2.64 -1.34 0.40
CA LEU A 65 1.86 -0.87 1.54
C LEU A 65 1.42 -1.96 2.51
N PHE A 66 1.22 -3.18 2.03
CA PHE A 66 0.78 -4.35 2.81
C PHE A 66 1.79 -5.49 2.82
N GLY A 67 2.78 -5.51 1.93
CA GLY A 67 3.82 -6.56 1.93
C GLY A 67 3.34 -7.91 1.45
N ILE A 68 2.33 -7.94 0.58
CA ILE A 68 1.85 -9.16 -0.09
C ILE A 68 2.63 -9.31 -1.40
N SER A 69 3.29 -10.44 -1.61
CA SER A 69 4.06 -10.72 -2.83
C SER A 69 3.15 -11.30 -3.93
N PHE A 70 3.45 -10.94 -5.18
CA PHE A 70 2.72 -11.45 -6.34
C PHE A 70 3.61 -12.32 -7.23
N THR A 71 3.25 -13.59 -7.40
CA THR A 71 4.00 -14.52 -8.25
C THR A 71 3.72 -14.28 -9.72
N GLY A 72 4.77 -14.28 -10.54
CA GLY A 72 4.65 -14.04 -11.98
C GLY A 72 4.50 -12.57 -12.38
N HIS A 73 4.59 -11.63 -11.43
CA HIS A 73 4.60 -10.20 -11.75
C HIS A 73 5.93 -9.80 -12.43
N PRO A 74 5.92 -9.05 -13.55
CA PRO A 74 7.13 -8.77 -14.33
C PRO A 74 8.14 -7.84 -13.63
N ASN A 75 7.69 -6.93 -12.75
CA ASN A 75 8.57 -6.00 -12.05
C ASN A 75 7.99 -5.59 -10.68
N LEU A 76 8.13 -6.45 -9.69
CA LEU A 76 7.63 -6.19 -8.34
C LEU A 76 8.63 -5.36 -7.52
N ILE A 77 8.57 -4.05 -7.68
CA ILE A 77 9.34 -3.08 -6.88
C ILE A 77 8.41 -2.12 -6.15
N ARG A 78 8.90 -1.52 -5.06
CA ARG A 78 8.20 -0.46 -4.31
C ARG A 78 7.84 0.72 -5.22
N ILE A 79 6.83 1.48 -4.82
CA ILE A 79 6.34 2.61 -5.62
C ILE A 79 5.94 3.82 -4.79
N MET A 80 5.35 3.61 -3.62
CA MET A 80 4.88 4.69 -2.74
C MET A 80 5.96 5.11 -1.77
N ASN A 81 6.71 4.15 -1.24
CA ASN A 81 7.73 4.38 -0.24
C ASN A 81 9.13 4.50 -0.86
N PRO A 82 10.04 5.25 -0.22
CA PRO A 82 11.46 5.25 -0.60
C PRO A 82 12.06 3.83 -0.56
N ASP A 83 13.07 3.57 -1.39
CA ASP A 83 13.72 2.25 -1.46
C ASP A 83 14.34 1.80 -0.12
N THR A 84 14.73 2.75 0.72
CA THR A 84 15.29 2.51 2.06
C THR A 84 14.24 2.29 3.15
N TYR A 85 12.95 2.37 2.81
CA TYR A 85 11.87 2.27 3.78
C TYR A 85 11.70 0.84 4.28
N GLN A 86 11.70 0.67 5.61
CA GLN A 86 11.59 -0.62 6.26
C GLN A 86 10.20 -0.77 6.90
N GLY A 87 9.29 -1.43 6.18
CA GLY A 87 7.96 -1.75 6.67
C GLY A 87 6.87 -1.56 5.62
N HIS A 88 5.63 -1.68 6.09
CA HIS A 88 4.40 -1.65 5.32
C HIS A 88 3.36 -0.78 6.06
N PRO A 89 3.22 0.51 5.69
CA PRO A 89 2.50 1.50 6.49
C PRO A 89 1.02 1.22 6.73
N LEU A 90 0.36 0.50 5.81
CA LEU A 90 -1.09 0.26 5.89
C LEU A 90 -1.45 -0.98 6.72
N ARG A 91 -0.45 -1.74 7.19
CA ARG A 91 -0.70 -2.79 8.16
C ARG A 91 -1.12 -2.22 9.52
N LYS A 92 -2.04 -2.89 10.20
CA LYS A 92 -2.63 -2.40 11.46
C LYS A 92 -1.68 -2.45 12.66
N ASP A 93 -0.61 -3.24 12.57
CA ASP A 93 0.49 -3.28 13.55
C ASP A 93 1.47 -2.10 13.37
N TYR A 94 1.38 -1.34 12.27
CA TYR A 94 2.28 -0.22 12.01
C TYR A 94 1.95 0.99 12.89
N PRO A 95 2.95 1.63 13.54
CA PRO A 95 2.70 2.82 14.36
C PRO A 95 2.22 3.99 13.48
N ARG A 96 1.14 4.66 13.92
CA ARG A 96 0.50 5.76 13.19
C ARG A 96 1.45 6.92 12.84
N LEU A 97 2.42 7.21 13.69
CA LEU A 97 3.40 8.30 13.50
C LEU A 97 4.65 7.86 12.74
N GLY A 98 4.72 6.61 12.29
CA GLY A 98 5.93 6.00 11.76
C GLY A 98 6.96 5.68 12.84
N ARG A 99 8.11 5.19 12.40
CA ARG A 99 9.27 4.84 13.24
C ARG A 99 10.32 5.95 13.22
N LYS A 100 9.89 7.21 13.19
CA LYS A 100 10.76 8.41 13.10
C LYS A 100 11.61 8.47 11.84
N GLU A 101 11.18 7.83 10.75
CA GLU A 101 11.90 7.83 9.47
C GLU A 101 12.10 9.26 8.94
N ARG A 102 11.19 10.18 9.29
CA ARG A 102 11.27 11.58 8.89
C ARG A 102 12.26 12.42 9.72
N ASP A 103 12.63 11.97 10.91
CA ASP A 103 13.49 12.76 11.82
C ASP A 103 14.95 12.79 11.31
N ALA A 104 15.32 11.84 10.44
CA ALA A 104 16.65 11.78 9.84
C ALA A 104 16.86 12.79 8.69
N PHE A 105 15.81 13.43 8.19
CA PHE A 105 15.96 14.40 7.09
C PHE A 105 16.48 15.74 7.62
N PRO A 106 17.50 16.33 6.98
CA PRO A 106 18.00 17.64 7.38
C PRO A 106 16.91 18.70 7.18
N VAL A 107 16.58 19.44 8.25
CA VAL A 107 15.66 20.57 8.17
C VAL A 107 16.36 21.72 7.45
N VAL A 108 16.01 21.92 6.18
CA VAL A 108 16.52 23.06 5.40
C VAL A 108 15.78 24.32 5.83
N LYS A 109 16.43 25.17 6.64
CA LYS A 109 15.94 26.52 6.92
C LYS A 109 16.08 27.37 5.65
N ARG A 110 15.01 27.45 4.86
CA ARG A 110 14.95 28.39 3.73
C ARG A 110 14.88 29.80 4.32
N GLY A 111 15.93 30.59 4.11
CA GLY A 111 16.04 31.95 4.61
C GLY A 111 15.02 32.87 3.94
N ILE A 112 13.83 32.97 4.52
CA ILE A 112 13.14 34.25 4.57
C ILE A 112 13.42 34.75 5.98
N ASN A 113 14.44 35.63 6.11
CA ASN A 113 14.63 36.42 7.32
C ASN A 113 13.37 37.27 7.51
N LYS A 114 12.37 36.77 8.23
CA LYS A 114 11.43 37.65 8.91
C LYS A 114 12.17 38.18 10.11
N GLU A 115 12.77 39.37 9.96
CA GLU A 115 13.10 40.20 11.11
C GLU A 115 11.87 40.26 12.00
N SER A 116 12.01 39.78 13.23
CA SER A 116 10.96 39.80 14.23
C SER A 116 10.65 41.24 14.58
N SER A 117 9.63 41.82 13.94
CA SER A 117 9.09 43.12 14.32
C SER A 117 8.49 43.04 15.73
N GLN A 118 9.16 43.77 16.62
CA GLN A 118 8.68 44.48 17.80
C GLN A 118 8.12 43.69 19.00
N LYS A 119 8.96 43.74 20.05
CA LYS A 119 8.57 43.82 21.46
C LYS A 119 7.46 44.87 21.67
N TRP A 120 6.48 44.53 22.50
CA TRP A 120 5.70 45.48 23.28
C TRP A 120 6.15 45.37 24.74
#